data_AF-A0A914PMQ9-F1
#
_entry.id   AF-A0A914PMQ9-F1
#
_cell.length_a   1.000
_cell.length_b   1.000
_cell.length_c   1.000
_cell.angle_alpha   90.00
_cell.angle_beta   90.00
_cell.angle_gamma   90.00
#
_symmetry.space_group_name_H-M   'P 1'
#
loop_
_entity.id
_entity.type
_entity.pdbx_description
1 polymer ?
#
loop_
_entity_poly.entity_id
_entity_poly.type
_entity_poly.pdbx_seq_one_letter_code
_entity_poly.pdbx_strand_id
1 'polypeptide(L)'
;MIISARGNADSLVCLAVLSTLYFLRQKEWITAAFIHGFAAIHLRIYPIIFLPSIFLHFINLNTVTGFQDFVKKCVLNIKGFVYIFIALTSFAITVGICYWFYGYKGLFESLLYHFSRYDIRHNFSPYFYPLYLNANDPEMLKLIGFGAFIPQAVAVIAFSFKYSQDLEFCWFLTTFAFVTVNKVSTSQYFIWYLIYVPLISNSLNINNRKALQLLAGWFIGQGIWLGFAYLFEFRGWNTLVFIWLSSLLFVAINFWIIISLIQRYQPSHLNKNKENVKKLK
;
A
#
# COMPACT_ATOMS: atom_id res chain seq x y z
N MET A 1 -15.07 -12.51 -1.75
CA MET A 1 -16.52 -12.49 -2.08
C MET A 1 -17.36 -11.86 -0.97
N ILE A 2 -17.10 -12.12 0.33
CA ILE A 2 -17.86 -11.53 1.46
C ILE A 2 -17.73 -10.00 1.58
N ILE A 3 -16.58 -9.42 1.21
CA ILE A 3 -16.35 -7.96 1.29
C ILE A 3 -17.16 -7.20 0.23
N SER A 4 -17.21 -7.72 -1.01
CA SER A 4 -17.97 -7.10 -2.10
C SER A 4 -19.49 -7.18 -1.89
N ALA A 5 -19.96 -8.25 -1.24
CA ALA A 5 -21.37 -8.42 -0.86
C ALA A 5 -21.86 -7.38 0.17
N ARG A 6 -20.95 -6.70 0.89
CA ARG A 6 -21.27 -5.58 1.80
C ARG A 6 -21.25 -4.21 1.10
N GLY A 7 -21.27 -4.18 -0.23
CA GLY A 7 -21.32 -2.94 -1.03
C GLY A 7 -19.97 -2.28 -1.27
N ASN A 8 -18.85 -2.99 -1.07
CA ASN A 8 -17.51 -2.42 -1.23
C ASN A 8 -16.81 -2.94 -2.49
N ALA A 9 -16.39 -2.01 -3.36
CA ALA A 9 -15.77 -2.32 -4.66
C ALA A 9 -14.26 -2.63 -4.61
N ASP A 10 -13.66 -2.88 -3.43
CA ASP A 10 -12.21 -3.15 -3.33
C ASP A 10 -11.73 -4.34 -4.17
N SER A 11 -12.60 -5.30 -4.48
CA SER A 11 -12.25 -6.39 -5.42
C SER A 11 -11.96 -5.88 -6.84
N LEU A 12 -12.70 -4.86 -7.31
CA LEU A 12 -12.44 -4.23 -8.62
C LEU A 12 -11.14 -3.42 -8.59
N VAL A 13 -10.87 -2.74 -7.48
CA VAL A 13 -9.59 -2.02 -7.28
C VAL A 13 -8.43 -3.00 -7.31
N CYS A 14 -8.53 -4.11 -6.57
CA CYS A 14 -7.51 -5.15 -6.56
C CYS A 14 -7.31 -5.76 -7.96
N LEU A 15 -8.39 -6.00 -8.70
CA LEU A 15 -8.32 -6.48 -10.08
C LEU A 15 -7.61 -5.48 -11.01
N ALA A 16 -7.90 -4.19 -10.88
CA ALA A 16 -7.24 -3.14 -11.66
C ALA A 16 -5.75 -3.07 -11.34
N VAL A 17 -5.38 -3.12 -10.07
CA VAL A 17 -3.97 -3.12 -9.61
C VAL A 17 -3.23 -4.37 -10.12
N LEU A 18 -3.81 -5.56 -9.99
CA LEU A 18 -3.21 -6.79 -10.53
C LEU A 18 -3.12 -6.77 -12.05
N SER A 19 -4.11 -6.20 -12.74
CA SER A 19 -4.07 -6.00 -14.19
C SER A 19 -2.91 -5.08 -14.59
N THR A 20 -2.71 -3.96 -13.90
CA THR A 20 -1.54 -3.09 -14.13
C THR A 20 -0.23 -3.87 -14.00
N LEU A 21 -0.09 -4.65 -12.92
CA LEU A 21 1.11 -5.47 -12.69
C LEU A 21 1.29 -6.54 -13.78
N TYR A 22 0.20 -7.16 -14.23
CA TYR A 22 0.21 -8.13 -15.32
C TYR A 22 0.70 -7.50 -16.64
N PHE A 23 0.16 -6.36 -17.06
CA PHE A 23 0.60 -5.70 -18.29
C PHE A 23 2.05 -5.19 -18.21
N LEU A 24 2.51 -4.75 -17.03
CA LEU A 24 3.93 -4.43 -16.80
C LEU A 24 4.82 -5.65 -17.02
N ARG A 25 4.44 -6.83 -16.52
CA ARG A 25 5.17 -8.09 -16.76
C ARG A 25 5.23 -8.46 -18.25
N GLN A 26 4.16 -8.22 -18.99
CA GLN A 26 4.09 -8.47 -20.44
C GLN A 26 4.82 -7.40 -21.28
N LYS A 27 5.45 -6.41 -20.64
CA LYS A 27 6.10 -5.25 -21.28
C LYS A 27 5.14 -4.33 -22.04
N GLU A 28 3.83 -4.49 -21.86
CA GLU A 28 2.78 -3.61 -22.37
C GLU A 28 2.54 -2.42 -21.43
N TRP A 29 3.58 -1.62 -21.24
CA TRP A 29 3.60 -0.57 -20.22
C TRP A 29 2.63 0.59 -20.49
N ILE A 30 2.24 0.84 -21.74
CA ILE A 30 1.24 1.86 -22.11
C ILE A 30 -0.15 1.46 -21.62
N THR A 31 -0.57 0.22 -21.92
CA THR A 31 -1.83 -0.35 -21.42
C THR A 31 -1.84 -0.38 -19.91
N ALA A 32 -0.71 -0.76 -19.29
CA ALA A 32 -0.57 -0.72 -17.85
C ALA A 32 -0.76 0.70 -17.28
N ALA A 33 -0.16 1.73 -17.90
CA ALA A 33 -0.30 3.12 -17.48
C ALA A 33 -1.75 3.60 -17.56
N PHE A 34 -2.44 3.29 -18.67
CA PHE A 34 -3.84 3.63 -18.86
C PHE A 34 -4.71 2.97 -17.78
N ILE A 35 -4.60 1.66 -17.57
CA ILE A 35 -5.40 0.93 -16.56
C ILE A 35 -5.08 1.43 -15.15
N HIS A 36 -3.82 1.75 -14.86
CA HIS A 36 -3.41 2.27 -13.56
C HIS A 36 -4.11 3.59 -13.25
N GLY A 37 -4.10 4.54 -14.18
CA GLY A 37 -4.78 5.82 -14.02
C GLY A 37 -6.31 5.72 -14.06
N PHE A 38 -6.83 5.13 -15.13
CA PHE A 38 -8.26 5.06 -15.44
C PHE A 38 -9.06 4.23 -14.43
N ALA A 39 -8.52 3.09 -13.99
CA ALA A 39 -9.25 2.16 -13.13
C ALA A 39 -8.67 2.15 -11.72
N ALA A 40 -7.38 1.87 -11.54
CA ALA A 40 -6.83 1.63 -10.21
C ALA A 40 -6.85 2.90 -9.34
N ILE A 41 -6.27 4.02 -9.81
CA ILE A 41 -6.22 5.30 -9.07
C ILE A 41 -7.60 5.98 -8.98
N HIS A 42 -8.42 5.87 -10.04
CA HIS A 42 -9.76 6.44 -10.04
C HIS A 42 -10.69 5.80 -9.00
N LEU A 43 -10.71 4.45 -8.94
CA LEU A 43 -11.59 3.74 -8.01
C LEU A 43 -11.15 3.93 -6.54
N ARG A 44 -9.84 4.03 -6.29
CA ARG A 44 -9.26 4.39 -5.00
C ARG A 44 -7.95 5.12 -5.22
N ILE A 45 -7.68 6.18 -4.46
CA ILE A 45 -6.46 6.99 -4.63
C ILE A 45 -5.17 6.20 -4.32
N TYR A 46 -5.21 5.22 -3.40
CA TYR A 46 -3.99 4.61 -2.85
C TYR A 46 -3.00 4.01 -3.87
N PRO A 47 -3.38 3.43 -5.03
CA PRO A 47 -2.43 2.91 -6.01
C PRO A 47 -1.46 3.95 -6.56
N ILE A 48 -1.73 5.26 -6.36
CA ILE A 48 -0.78 6.33 -6.67
C ILE A 48 0.60 6.12 -6.01
N ILE A 49 0.65 5.41 -4.88
CA ILE A 49 1.91 5.07 -4.18
C ILE A 49 2.83 4.15 -4.99
N PHE A 50 2.34 3.53 -6.07
CA PHE A 50 3.15 2.68 -6.93
C PHE A 50 3.92 3.45 -8.01
N LEU A 51 3.53 4.70 -8.31
CA LEU A 51 4.19 5.51 -9.35
C LEU A 51 5.72 5.64 -9.15
N PRO A 52 6.24 5.90 -7.93
CA PRO A 52 7.69 5.97 -7.73
C PRO A 52 8.39 4.64 -8.05
N SER A 53 7.82 3.51 -7.63
CA SER A 53 8.39 2.18 -7.91
C SER A 53 8.40 1.86 -9.40
N ILE A 54 7.34 2.22 -10.14
CA ILE A 54 7.25 2.01 -11.59
C ILE A 54 8.23 2.91 -12.34
N PHE A 55 8.33 4.18 -11.94
CA PHE A 55 9.30 5.10 -12.52
C PHE A 55 10.72 4.56 -12.38
N LEU A 56 11.08 4.12 -11.17
CA LEU A 56 12.39 3.53 -10.88
C LEU A 56 12.57 2.16 -11.54
N HIS A 57 11.51 1.39 -11.80
CA HIS A 57 11.59 0.11 -12.51
C HIS A 57 12.09 0.26 -13.94
N PHE A 58 11.71 1.33 -14.63
CA PHE A 58 12.24 1.63 -15.96
C PHE A 58 13.71 2.07 -15.95
N ILE A 59 14.26 2.38 -14.78
CA ILE A 59 15.68 2.65 -14.58
C ILE A 59 16.34 1.35 -14.12
N ASN A 60 17.41 0.93 -14.81
CA ASN A 60 18.20 -0.20 -14.31
C ASN A 60 19.12 0.28 -13.18
N LEU A 61 18.61 0.26 -11.94
CA LEU A 61 19.34 0.73 -10.76
C LEU A 61 20.64 -0.03 -10.50
N ASN A 62 20.76 -1.29 -10.94
CA ASN A 62 21.97 -2.10 -10.76
C ASN A 62 23.17 -1.56 -11.57
N THR A 63 22.92 -0.70 -12.56
CA THR A 63 23.97 -0.11 -13.41
C THR A 63 24.42 1.27 -12.93
N VAL A 64 23.82 1.78 -11.85
CA VAL A 64 24.14 3.11 -11.32
C VAL A 64 25.44 3.03 -10.52
N THR A 65 26.45 3.79 -10.95
CA THR A 65 27.77 3.81 -10.31
C THR A 65 27.96 5.00 -9.36
N GLY A 66 27.08 6.01 -9.40
CA GLY A 66 27.15 7.19 -8.54
C GLY A 66 25.94 8.11 -8.67
N PHE A 67 25.85 9.13 -7.80
CA PHE A 67 24.71 10.04 -7.73
C PHE A 67 24.50 10.84 -9.03
N GLN A 68 25.57 11.28 -9.70
CA GLN A 68 25.45 12.00 -10.98
C GLN A 68 24.87 11.12 -12.09
N ASP A 69 25.30 9.86 -12.19
CA ASP A 69 24.75 8.89 -13.14
C ASP A 69 23.28 8.56 -12.83
N PHE A 70 22.94 8.45 -11.54
CA PHE A 70 21.56 8.29 -11.09
C PHE A 70 20.68 9.47 -11.57
N VAL A 71 21.09 10.71 -11.30
CA VAL A 71 20.35 11.90 -11.73
C VAL A 71 20.21 11.93 -13.25
N LYS A 72 21.29 11.64 -13.98
CA LYS A 72 21.27 11.55 -15.44
C LYS A 72 20.24 10.52 -15.93
N LYS A 73 20.23 9.31 -15.35
CA LYS A 73 19.28 8.25 -15.71
C LYS A 73 17.84 8.62 -15.36
N CYS A 74 17.61 9.30 -14.24
CA CYS A 74 16.29 9.81 -13.87
C CYS A 74 15.78 10.85 -14.87
N VAL A 75 16.61 11.83 -15.25
CA VAL A 75 16.24 12.87 -16.22
C VAL A 75 15.99 12.26 -17.61
N LEU A 76 16.78 11.27 -18.00
CA LEU A 76 16.64 10.58 -19.29
C LEU A 76 15.55 9.49 -19.29
N ASN A 77 14.83 9.27 -18.18
CA ASN A 77 13.79 8.23 -18.06
C ASN A 77 12.48 8.64 -18.74
N ILE A 78 12.54 8.86 -20.06
CA ILE A 78 11.38 9.27 -20.87
C ILE A 78 10.22 8.27 -20.70
N LYS A 79 10.51 6.96 -20.66
CA LYS A 79 9.49 5.92 -20.44
C LYS A 79 8.76 6.10 -19.11
N GLY A 80 9.48 6.37 -18.03
CA GLY A 80 8.87 6.67 -16.73
C GLY A 80 8.02 7.94 -16.74
N PHE A 81 8.50 9.01 -17.37
CA PHE A 81 7.71 10.24 -17.50
C PHE A 81 6.44 10.04 -18.34
N VAL A 82 6.54 9.35 -19.48
CA VAL A 82 5.39 9.04 -20.33
C VAL A 82 4.39 8.15 -19.60
N TYR A 83 4.86 7.15 -18.84
CA TYR A 83 3.99 6.32 -18.01
C TYR A 83 3.20 7.16 -17.00
N ILE A 84 3.88 8.02 -16.23
CA ILE A 84 3.23 8.88 -15.22
C ILE A 84 2.25 9.83 -15.91
N PHE A 85 2.64 10.42 -17.04
CA PHE A 85 1.77 11.31 -17.81
C PHE A 85 0.48 10.61 -18.23
N ILE A 86 0.57 9.43 -18.86
CA ILE A 86 -0.62 8.66 -19.27
C ILE A 86 -1.49 8.34 -18.06
N ALA A 87 -0.90 7.83 -16.96
CA ALA A 87 -1.66 7.47 -15.77
C ALA A 87 -2.39 8.68 -15.15
N LEU A 88 -1.70 9.82 -14.99
CA LEU A 88 -2.29 11.02 -14.41
C LEU A 88 -3.33 11.65 -15.34
N THR A 89 -3.11 11.65 -16.65
CA THR A 89 -4.10 12.15 -17.62
C THR A 89 -5.34 11.26 -17.66
N SER A 90 -5.20 9.94 -17.67
CA SER A 90 -6.35 9.02 -17.61
C SER A 90 -7.15 9.18 -16.31
N PHE A 91 -6.47 9.37 -15.18
CA PHE A 91 -7.12 9.71 -13.91
C PHE A 91 -7.82 11.07 -13.97
N ALA A 92 -7.18 12.12 -14.49
CA ALA A 92 -7.77 13.45 -14.61
C ALA A 92 -9.01 13.46 -15.52
N ILE A 93 -8.99 12.70 -16.63
CA ILE A 93 -10.14 12.56 -17.53
C ILE A 93 -11.32 11.91 -16.80
N THR A 94 -11.10 10.80 -16.08
CA THR A 94 -12.17 10.11 -15.34
C THR A 94 -12.75 10.98 -14.22
N VAL A 95 -11.90 11.68 -13.47
CA VAL A 95 -12.33 12.67 -12.47
C VAL A 95 -13.11 13.81 -13.12
N GLY A 96 -12.66 14.32 -14.27
CA GLY A 96 -13.34 15.36 -15.04
C GLY A 96 -14.73 14.95 -15.53
N ILE A 97 -14.88 13.71 -16.01
CA ILE A 97 -16.18 13.13 -16.38
C ILE A 97 -17.09 13.07 -15.15
N CYS A 98 -16.61 12.57 -14.00
CA CYS A 98 -17.41 12.56 -12.77
C CYS A 98 -17.78 13.97 -12.29
N TYR A 99 -16.87 14.93 -12.40
CA TYR A 99 -17.16 16.33 -12.06
C TYR A 99 -18.23 16.93 -12.99
N TRP A 100 -18.22 16.57 -14.28
CA TRP A 100 -19.26 17.02 -15.21
C TRP A 100 -20.66 16.52 -14.81
N PHE A 101 -20.78 15.28 -14.33
CA PHE A 101 -22.06 14.72 -13.86
C PHE A 101 -22.49 15.18 -12.45
N TYR A 102 -21.55 15.26 -11.51
CA TYR A 102 -21.85 15.40 -10.08
C TYR A 102 -21.38 16.73 -9.46
N GLY A 103 -20.71 17.58 -10.24
CA GLY A 103 -20.15 18.85 -9.81
C GLY A 103 -19.12 18.75 -8.68
N TYR A 104 -18.94 19.87 -7.96
CA TYR A 104 -18.00 19.96 -6.84
C TYR A 104 -18.31 18.98 -5.71
N LYS A 105 -19.59 18.70 -5.44
CA LYS A 105 -19.99 17.74 -4.40
C LYS A 105 -19.40 16.35 -4.67
N GLY A 106 -19.47 15.87 -5.91
CA GLY A 106 -18.88 14.59 -6.28
C GLY A 106 -17.36 14.57 -6.08
N LEU A 107 -16.66 15.63 -6.50
CA LEU A 107 -15.21 15.77 -6.33
C LEU A 107 -14.80 15.82 -4.85
N PHE A 108 -15.53 16.58 -4.05
CA PHE A 108 -15.23 16.75 -2.64
C PHE A 108 -15.38 15.44 -1.88
N GLU A 109 -16.53 14.78 -2.01
CA GLU A 109 -16.83 13.53 -1.29
C GLU A 109 -15.95 12.35 -1.76
N SER A 110 -15.57 12.30 -3.05
CA SER A 110 -14.76 11.21 -3.59
C SER A 110 -13.25 11.36 -3.37
N LEU A 111 -12.72 12.59 -3.40
CA LEU A 111 -11.28 12.86 -3.35
C LEU A 111 -10.88 13.78 -2.18
N LEU A 112 -11.40 15.01 -2.15
CA LEU A 112 -10.85 16.06 -1.28
C LEU A 112 -11.12 15.82 0.21
N TYR A 113 -12.27 15.22 0.55
CA TYR A 113 -12.67 14.91 1.91
C TYR A 113 -11.68 13.99 2.64
N HIS A 114 -10.98 13.10 1.92
CA HIS A 114 -9.99 12.20 2.52
C HIS A 114 -8.73 12.90 3.04
N PHE A 115 -8.41 14.08 2.48
CA PHE A 115 -7.28 14.89 2.92
C PHE A 115 -7.58 15.68 4.20
N SER A 116 -8.82 16.18 4.34
CA SER A 116 -9.23 17.01 5.48
C SER A 116 -9.80 16.23 6.66
N ARG A 117 -10.26 14.99 6.46
CA ARG A 117 -10.84 14.17 7.54
C ARG A 117 -9.81 13.73 8.57
N TYR A 118 -10.18 13.94 9.84
CA TYR A 118 -9.60 13.30 11.03
C TYR A 118 -10.53 12.20 11.51
N ASP A 119 -9.97 11.03 11.83
CA ASP A 119 -10.75 9.95 12.43
C ASP A 119 -10.34 9.78 13.89
N ILE A 120 -11.19 10.30 14.78
CA ILE A 120 -11.03 10.19 16.24
C ILE A 120 -11.63 8.89 16.78
N ARG A 121 -12.37 8.13 15.95
CA ARG A 121 -12.93 6.85 16.38
C ARG A 121 -11.86 5.78 16.34
N HIS A 122 -11.98 4.85 17.28
CA HIS A 122 -11.04 3.75 17.42
C HIS A 122 -10.94 2.93 16.12
N ASN A 123 -9.71 2.72 15.67
CA ASN A 123 -9.38 1.94 14.48
C ASN A 123 -7.99 1.30 14.67
N PHE A 124 -7.52 0.48 13.72
CA PHE A 124 -6.26 -0.26 13.89
C PHE A 124 -5.02 0.63 13.92
N SER A 125 -5.11 1.88 13.46
CA SER A 125 -4.00 2.83 13.53
C SER A 125 -3.89 3.42 14.94
N PRO A 126 -2.69 3.55 15.51
CA PRO A 126 -2.51 4.15 16.84
C PRO A 126 -2.81 5.66 16.86
N TYR A 127 -2.95 6.32 15.70
CA TYR A 127 -3.19 7.76 15.61
C TYR A 127 -4.58 8.18 16.10
N PHE A 128 -5.57 7.27 16.15
CA PHE A 128 -6.92 7.63 16.61
C PHE A 128 -6.91 8.23 18.02
N TYR A 129 -6.05 7.72 18.92
CA TYR A 129 -6.08 8.10 20.33
C TYR A 129 -5.46 9.49 20.57
N PRO A 130 -4.28 9.84 20.01
CA PRO A 130 -3.81 11.23 20.02
C PRO A 130 -4.79 12.21 19.36
N LEU A 131 -5.44 11.82 18.24
CA LEU A 131 -6.45 12.65 17.59
C LEU A 131 -7.70 12.84 18.47
N TYR A 132 -8.11 11.79 19.18
CA TYR A 132 -9.23 11.81 20.12
C TYR A 132 -8.95 12.75 21.30
N LEU A 133 -7.76 12.66 21.92
CA LEU A 133 -7.39 13.53 23.05
C LEU A 133 -7.32 15.01 22.66
N ASN A 134 -6.96 15.30 21.41
CA ASN A 134 -6.82 16.67 20.89
C ASN A 134 -7.99 17.09 19.99
N ALA A 135 -9.17 16.46 20.12
CA ALA A 135 -10.32 16.72 19.23
C ALA A 135 -10.79 18.20 19.24
N ASN A 136 -10.50 18.93 20.32
CA ASN A 136 -10.87 20.35 20.46
C ASN A 136 -9.73 21.32 20.11
N ASP A 137 -8.57 20.82 19.68
CA ASP A 137 -7.40 21.62 19.31
C ASP A 137 -7.10 21.47 17.79
N PRO A 138 -7.54 22.44 16.96
CA PRO A 138 -7.35 22.39 15.52
C PRO A 138 -5.88 22.39 15.08
N GLU A 139 -4.98 22.99 15.86
CA GLU A 139 -3.56 23.05 15.51
C GLU A 139 -2.90 21.69 15.73
N MET A 140 -3.19 21.06 16.87
CA MET A 140 -2.71 19.71 17.16
C MET A 140 -3.28 18.65 16.22
N LEU A 141 -4.55 18.75 15.84
CA LEU A 141 -5.15 17.86 14.84
C LEU A 141 -4.41 17.95 13.49
N LYS A 142 -4.13 19.17 13.02
CA LYS A 142 -3.35 19.39 11.80
C LYS A 142 -1.94 18.80 11.93
N LEU A 143 -1.25 19.09 13.03
CA LEU A 143 0.11 18.60 13.27
C LEU A 143 0.17 17.06 13.24
N ILE A 144 -0.71 16.39 13.98
CA ILE A 144 -0.77 14.92 14.03
C ILE A 144 -1.19 14.36 12.67
N GLY A 145 -2.23 14.94 12.06
CA GLY A 145 -2.78 14.50 10.77
C GLY A 145 -1.76 14.60 9.63
N PHE A 146 -1.05 15.73 9.52
CA PHE A 146 0.00 15.90 8.52
C PHE A 146 1.26 15.08 8.86
N GLY A 147 1.65 15.05 10.13
CA GLY A 147 2.79 14.26 10.60
C GLY A 147 2.65 12.76 10.29
N ALA A 148 1.42 12.23 10.32
CA ALA A 148 1.14 10.84 9.97
C ALA A 148 1.45 10.48 8.50
N PHE A 149 1.54 11.45 7.58
CA PHE A 149 1.94 11.17 6.19
C PHE A 149 3.44 10.95 6.02
N ILE A 150 4.27 11.46 6.94
CA ILE A 150 5.73 11.33 6.86
C ILE A 150 6.19 9.87 6.85
N PRO A 151 5.82 9.00 7.82
CA PRO A 151 6.25 7.60 7.79
C PRO A 151 5.70 6.85 6.57
N GLN A 152 4.52 7.21 6.08
CA GLN A 152 3.93 6.63 4.85
C GLN A 152 4.79 6.98 3.63
N ALA A 153 5.12 8.26 3.45
CA ALA A 153 5.96 8.73 2.34
C ALA A 153 7.36 8.12 2.38
N VAL A 154 7.97 8.06 3.57
CA VAL A 154 9.28 7.42 3.77
C VAL A 154 9.24 5.94 3.38
N ALA A 155 8.22 5.19 3.81
CA ALA A 155 8.08 3.78 3.45
C ALA A 155 7.91 3.59 1.94
N VAL A 156 7.04 4.38 1.30
CA VAL A 156 6.80 4.33 -0.15
C VAL A 156 8.09 4.59 -0.92
N ILE A 157 8.83 5.64 -0.56
CA ILE A 157 10.09 6.01 -1.22
C ILE A 157 11.15 4.93 -0.97
N ALA A 158 11.38 4.54 0.29
CA ALA A 158 12.42 3.59 0.65
C ALA A 158 12.24 2.22 -0.04
N PHE A 159 11.03 1.69 -0.08
CA PHE A 159 10.77 0.42 -0.76
C PHE A 159 10.83 0.55 -2.28
N SER A 160 10.36 1.66 -2.84
CA SER A 160 10.48 1.93 -4.29
C SER A 160 11.94 1.95 -4.74
N PHE A 161 12.83 2.61 -3.97
CA PHE A 161 14.25 2.63 -4.28
C PHE A 161 14.91 1.26 -4.15
N LYS A 162 14.56 0.50 -3.10
CA LYS A 162 15.22 -0.77 -2.80
C LYS A 162 14.76 -1.94 -3.67
N TYR A 163 13.48 -1.98 -4.03
CA TYR A 163 12.84 -3.17 -4.61
C TYR A 163 12.15 -2.95 -5.95
N SER A 164 12.27 -1.78 -6.60
CA SER A 164 11.62 -1.50 -7.90
C SER A 164 11.93 -2.51 -9.01
N GLN A 165 13.02 -3.27 -8.92
CA GLN A 165 13.38 -4.30 -9.89
C GLN A 165 12.54 -5.59 -9.76
N ASP A 166 11.84 -5.79 -8.64
CA ASP A 166 10.88 -6.87 -8.36
C ASP A 166 9.58 -6.23 -7.87
N LEU A 167 8.75 -5.80 -8.83
CA LEU A 167 7.58 -4.95 -8.58
C LEU A 167 6.58 -5.61 -7.65
N GLU A 168 6.45 -6.93 -7.70
CA GLU A 168 5.50 -7.71 -6.91
C GLU A 168 5.87 -7.68 -5.43
N PHE A 169 7.15 -7.91 -5.14
CA PHE A 169 7.66 -7.79 -3.78
C PHE A 169 7.66 -6.33 -3.30
N CYS A 170 8.02 -5.40 -4.19
CA CYS A 170 7.99 -3.97 -3.90
C CYS A 170 6.58 -3.50 -3.55
N TRP A 171 5.57 -3.83 -4.36
CA TRP A 171 4.19 -3.38 -4.15
C TRP A 171 3.60 -4.00 -2.90
N PHE A 172 3.88 -5.28 -2.63
CA PHE A 172 3.50 -5.90 -1.37
C PHE A 172 4.06 -5.12 -0.16
N LEU A 173 5.37 -4.87 -0.12
CA LEU A 173 6.00 -4.17 1.01
C LEU A 173 5.51 -2.73 1.13
N THR A 174 5.43 -2.01 0.01
CA THR A 174 4.92 -0.64 -0.04
C THR A 174 3.49 -0.56 0.49
N THR A 175 2.58 -1.41 0.01
CA THR A 175 1.18 -1.41 0.48
C THR A 175 1.07 -1.85 1.93
N PHE A 176 1.79 -2.90 2.33
CA PHE A 176 1.70 -3.42 3.69
C PHE A 176 2.24 -2.41 4.72
N ALA A 177 3.37 -1.76 4.43
CA ALA A 177 3.91 -0.69 5.26
C ALA A 177 3.00 0.55 5.25
N PHE A 178 2.51 0.95 4.07
CA PHE A 178 1.59 2.09 3.94
C PHE A 178 0.35 1.91 4.81
N VAL A 179 -0.27 0.73 4.81
CA VAL A 179 -1.44 0.42 5.65
C VAL A 179 -1.07 0.36 7.14
N THR A 180 0.13 -0.14 7.47
CA THR A 180 0.62 -0.25 8.85
C THR A 180 0.81 1.11 9.51
N VAL A 181 1.36 2.08 8.78
CA VAL A 181 1.67 3.43 9.31
C VAL A 181 0.64 4.49 8.87
N ASN A 182 -0.51 4.06 8.34
CA ASN A 182 -1.56 4.98 7.90
C ASN A 182 -2.19 5.71 9.10
N LYS A 183 -2.61 6.97 8.90
CA LYS A 183 -3.39 7.71 9.91
C LYS A 183 -4.69 6.99 10.30
N VAL A 184 -5.33 6.32 9.36
CA VAL A 184 -6.55 5.53 9.60
C VAL A 184 -6.34 4.14 9.04
N SER A 185 -6.66 3.11 9.80
CA SER A 185 -6.52 1.73 9.34
C SER A 185 -7.73 0.89 9.73
N THR A 186 -8.39 0.29 8.75
CA THR A 186 -9.54 -0.59 8.93
C THR A 186 -9.24 -1.97 8.34
N SER A 187 -9.96 -3.01 8.78
CA SER A 187 -9.76 -4.38 8.27
C SER A 187 -9.95 -4.51 6.76
N GLN A 188 -10.71 -3.59 6.15
CA GLN A 188 -10.92 -3.52 4.72
C GLN A 188 -9.60 -3.33 3.95
N TYR A 189 -8.67 -2.53 4.48
CA TYR A 189 -7.39 -2.25 3.81
C TYR A 189 -6.48 -3.47 3.72
N PHE A 190 -6.74 -4.50 4.53
CA PHE A 190 -5.91 -5.68 4.58
C PHE A 190 -5.93 -6.47 3.28
N ILE A 191 -7.04 -6.40 2.53
CA ILE A 191 -7.11 -7.05 1.22
C ILE A 191 -6.06 -6.47 0.24
N TRP A 192 -5.72 -5.18 0.35
CA TRP A 192 -4.84 -4.50 -0.59
C TRP A 192 -3.44 -5.10 -0.66
N TYR A 193 -2.90 -5.61 0.46
CA TYR A 193 -1.61 -6.31 0.45
C TYR A 193 -1.76 -7.83 0.35
N LEU A 194 -2.88 -8.41 0.80
CA LEU A 194 -3.09 -9.86 0.74
C LEU A 194 -3.13 -10.41 -0.70
N ILE A 195 -3.56 -9.61 -1.67
CA ILE A 195 -3.57 -10.00 -3.09
C ILE A 195 -2.17 -10.36 -3.64
N TYR A 196 -1.10 -9.83 -3.05
CA TYR A 196 0.26 -10.10 -3.50
C TYR A 196 0.89 -11.32 -2.84
N VAL A 197 0.33 -11.84 -1.74
CA VAL A 197 0.87 -13.02 -1.04
C VAL A 197 1.14 -14.21 -1.98
N PRO A 198 0.22 -14.63 -2.88
CA PRO A 198 0.52 -15.69 -3.84
C PRO A 198 1.54 -15.30 -4.92
N LEU A 199 1.75 -14.01 -5.17
CA LEU A 199 2.69 -13.53 -6.19
C LEU A 199 4.12 -13.47 -5.67
N ILE A 200 4.31 -13.15 -4.38
CA ILE A 200 5.62 -13.03 -3.75
C ILE A 200 6.15 -14.36 -3.21
N SER A 201 5.32 -15.41 -3.16
CA SER A 201 5.71 -16.71 -2.57
C SER A 201 6.98 -17.28 -3.19
N ASN A 202 7.17 -17.09 -4.50
CA ASN A 202 8.34 -17.58 -5.24
C ASN A 202 9.61 -16.73 -5.01
N SER A 203 9.46 -15.51 -4.48
CA SER A 203 10.56 -14.61 -4.13
C SER A 203 10.96 -14.74 -2.65
N LEU A 204 10.38 -15.69 -1.91
CA LEU A 204 10.59 -15.85 -0.48
C LEU A 204 11.14 -17.24 -0.16
N ASN A 205 12.28 -17.28 0.54
CA ASN A 205 12.79 -18.51 1.14
C ASN A 205 12.26 -18.65 2.57
N ILE A 206 10.99 -19.03 2.69
CA ILE A 206 10.29 -19.19 3.97
C ILE A 206 9.83 -20.64 4.16
N ASN A 207 10.06 -21.20 5.34
CA ASN A 207 9.52 -22.50 5.70
C ASN A 207 8.08 -22.39 6.24
N ASN A 208 7.33 -23.49 6.19
CA ASN A 208 5.93 -23.52 6.64
C ASN A 208 5.76 -23.09 8.10
N ARG A 209 6.72 -23.41 8.98
CA ARG A 209 6.68 -23.01 10.39
C ARG A 209 6.73 -21.49 10.54
N LYS A 210 7.67 -20.82 9.87
CA LYS A 210 7.79 -19.36 9.93
C LYS A 210 6.60 -18.68 9.25
N ALA A 211 6.12 -19.21 8.12
CA ALA A 211 4.91 -18.70 7.48
C ALA A 211 3.70 -18.76 8.43
N LEU A 212 3.50 -19.89 9.12
CA LEU A 212 2.45 -20.05 10.12
C LEU A 212 2.64 -19.09 11.31
N GLN A 213 3.87 -18.89 11.80
CA GLN A 213 4.14 -17.92 12.86
C GLN A 213 3.78 -16.48 12.45
N LEU A 214 4.13 -16.06 11.23
CA LEU A 214 3.80 -14.73 10.72
C LEU A 214 2.27 -14.56 10.61
N LEU A 215 1.60 -15.56 10.06
CA LEU A 215 0.15 -15.56 9.89
C LEU A 215 -0.59 -15.55 11.24
N ALA A 216 -0.14 -16.40 12.18
CA ALA A 216 -0.70 -16.46 13.53
C ALA A 216 -0.51 -15.14 14.27
N GLY A 217 0.69 -14.53 14.20
CA GLY A 217 0.93 -13.20 14.78
C GLY A 217 -0.04 -12.15 14.23
N TRP A 218 -0.23 -12.13 12.91
CA TRP A 218 -1.14 -11.20 12.25
C TRP A 218 -2.61 -11.37 12.69
N PHE A 219 -3.09 -12.61 12.81
CA PHE A 219 -4.45 -12.89 13.30
C PHE A 219 -4.62 -12.63 14.80
N ILE A 220 -3.63 -13.00 15.63
CA ILE A 220 -3.66 -12.78 17.08
C ILE A 220 -3.72 -11.28 17.37
N GLY A 221 -2.90 -10.47 16.69
CA GLY A 221 -2.94 -9.01 16.85
C GLY A 221 -4.31 -8.43 16.54
N GLN A 222 -4.97 -8.90 15.48
CA GLN A 222 -6.35 -8.51 15.17
C GLN A 222 -7.35 -8.99 16.21
N GLY A 223 -7.24 -10.24 16.67
CA GLY A 223 -8.14 -10.82 17.66
C GLY A 223 -8.09 -10.07 18.98
N ILE A 224 -6.90 -9.69 19.45
CA ILE A 224 -6.72 -8.88 20.66
C ILE A 224 -7.39 -7.50 20.48
N TRP A 225 -7.11 -6.82 19.36
CA TRP A 225 -7.70 -5.51 19.08
C TRP A 225 -9.23 -5.58 19.02
N LEU A 226 -9.78 -6.55 18.29
CA LEU A 226 -11.23 -6.77 18.15
C LEU A 226 -11.88 -7.14 19.48
N GLY A 227 -11.19 -7.90 20.34
CA GLY A 227 -11.68 -8.24 21.66
C GLY A 227 -11.92 -6.99 22.52
N PHE A 228 -10.93 -6.09 22.58
CA PHE A 228 -11.09 -4.84 23.33
C PHE A 228 -12.08 -3.87 22.69
N ALA A 229 -12.13 -3.80 21.36
CA ALA A 229 -13.12 -3.00 20.63
C ALA A 229 -14.55 -3.50 20.87
N TYR A 230 -14.74 -4.83 20.94
CA TYR A 230 -16.04 -5.42 21.26
C TYR A 230 -16.50 -5.06 22.69
N LEU A 231 -15.59 -5.17 23.67
CA LEU A 231 -15.89 -4.79 25.06
C LEU A 231 -16.24 -3.30 25.17
N PHE A 232 -15.58 -2.45 24.40
CA PHE A 232 -15.87 -1.02 24.35
C PHE A 232 -17.25 -0.74 23.74
N GLU A 233 -17.47 -1.15 22.49
CA GLU A 233 -18.67 -0.76 21.72
C GLU A 233 -19.94 -1.49 22.15
N PHE A 234 -19.86 -2.79 22.47
CA PHE A 234 -21.05 -3.61 22.73
C PHE A 234 -21.30 -3.88 24.22
N ARG A 235 -20.24 -3.91 25.04
CA ARG A 235 -20.38 -4.12 26.49
C ARG A 235 -20.28 -2.83 27.31
N GLY A 236 -19.90 -1.71 26.69
CA GLY A 236 -19.78 -0.41 27.36
C GLY A 236 -18.63 -0.32 28.36
N TRP A 237 -17.65 -1.22 28.28
CA TRP A 237 -16.49 -1.19 29.17
C TRP A 237 -15.52 -0.11 28.72
N ASN A 238 -14.88 0.59 29.67
CA ASN A 238 -13.87 1.59 29.34
C ASN A 238 -12.53 0.95 28.97
N THR A 239 -12.44 0.37 27.77
CA THR A 239 -11.24 -0.31 27.24
C THR A 239 -10.50 0.50 26.17
N LEU A 240 -10.77 1.80 26.02
CA LEU A 240 -10.22 2.64 24.95
C LEU A 240 -8.68 2.64 24.92
N VAL A 241 -8.04 2.72 26.09
CA VAL A 241 -6.56 2.65 26.20
C VAL A 241 -6.04 1.27 25.78
N PHE A 242 -6.74 0.19 26.10
CA PHE A 242 -6.36 -1.15 25.67
C PHE A 242 -6.51 -1.34 24.16
N ILE A 243 -7.50 -0.70 23.53
CA ILE A 243 -7.61 -0.66 22.07
C ILE A 243 -6.38 0.05 21.49
N TRP A 244 -5.99 1.19 22.06
CA TRP A 244 -4.80 1.92 21.60
C TRP A 244 -3.49 1.11 21.77
N LEU A 245 -3.29 0.48 22.93
CA LEU A 245 -2.16 -0.44 23.16
C LEU A 245 -2.17 -1.61 22.18
N SER A 246 -3.35 -2.13 21.83
CA SER A 246 -3.51 -3.18 20.83
C SER A 246 -3.18 -2.69 19.42
N SER A 247 -3.49 -1.43 19.08
CA SER A 247 -3.06 -0.82 17.81
C SER A 247 -1.54 -0.71 17.73
N LEU A 248 -0.86 -0.30 18.81
CA LEU A 248 0.60 -0.29 18.88
C LEU A 248 1.21 -1.70 18.73
N LEU A 249 0.64 -2.68 19.42
CA LEU A 249 1.03 -4.09 19.28
C LEU A 249 0.86 -4.57 17.83
N PHE A 250 -0.26 -4.24 17.18
CA PHE A 250 -0.52 -4.63 15.80
C PHE A 250 0.50 -4.00 14.82
N VAL A 251 0.86 -2.73 15.03
CA VAL A 251 1.94 -2.07 14.27
C VAL A 251 3.28 -2.78 14.47
N ALA A 252 3.62 -3.14 15.71
CA ALA A 252 4.86 -3.88 16.01
C ALA A 252 4.89 -5.26 15.34
N ILE A 253 3.76 -5.99 15.35
CA ILE A 253 3.60 -7.27 14.65
C ILE A 253 3.80 -7.08 13.15
N ASN A 254 3.19 -6.06 12.54
CA ASN A 254 3.34 -5.79 11.11
C ASN A 254 4.78 -5.45 10.72
N PHE A 255 5.51 -4.65 11.53
CA PHE A 255 6.93 -4.42 11.29
C PHE A 255 7.77 -5.69 11.43
N TRP A 256 7.48 -6.54 12.42
CA TRP A 256 8.14 -7.83 12.54
C TRP A 256 7.90 -8.74 11.32
N ILE A 257 6.69 -8.72 10.75
CA ILE A 257 6.37 -9.44 9.50
C ILE A 257 7.19 -8.86 8.34
N ILE A 258 7.16 -7.54 8.14
CA ILE A 258 7.93 -6.84 7.08
C ILE A 258 9.41 -7.21 7.16
N ILE A 259 10.03 -7.08 8.34
CA ILE A 259 11.44 -7.39 8.56
C ILE A 259 11.70 -8.88 8.29
N SER A 260 10.84 -9.77 8.79
CA SER A 260 10.99 -11.22 8.58
C SER A 260 10.94 -11.62 7.11
N LEU A 261 10.11 -10.95 6.31
CA LEU A 261 9.99 -11.17 4.87
C LEU A 261 11.19 -10.60 4.12
N ILE A 262 11.65 -9.40 4.45
CA ILE A 262 12.86 -8.79 3.89
C ILE A 262 14.08 -9.67 4.11
N GLN A 263 14.27 -10.21 5.31
CA GLN A 263 15.39 -11.11 5.63
C GLN A 263 15.39 -12.40 4.82
N ARG A 264 14.23 -12.80 4.27
CA ARG A 264 14.03 -14.04 3.51
C ARG A 264 13.79 -13.80 2.04
N TYR A 265 13.89 -12.54 1.61
CA TYR A 265 13.72 -12.16 0.22
C TYR A 265 14.87 -12.70 -0.62
N GLN A 266 14.52 -13.44 -1.67
CA GLN A 266 15.42 -13.91 -2.69
C GLN A 266 14.89 -13.42 -4.04
N PRO A 267 15.63 -12.55 -4.74
CA PRO A 267 15.13 -11.97 -5.97
C PRO A 267 14.77 -13.04 -7.01
N SER A 268 13.54 -12.98 -7.51
CA SER A 268 12.96 -13.96 -8.44
C SER A 268 13.77 -14.12 -9.74
N HIS A 269 14.43 -13.06 -10.20
CA HIS A 269 15.29 -13.08 -11.39
C HIS A 269 16.54 -13.97 -11.23
N LEU A 270 17.03 -14.16 -10.01
CA LEU A 270 18.15 -15.09 -9.72
C LEU A 270 17.69 -16.55 -9.69
N ASN A 271 16.42 -16.82 -9.37
CA ASN A 271 15.85 -18.18 -9.34
C ASN A 271 15.56 -18.72 -10.75
N LYS A 272 15.08 -17.88 -11.69
CA LYS A 272 14.89 -18.29 -13.10
C LYS A 272 16.19 -18.76 -13.76
N ASN A 273 17.32 -18.12 -13.45
CA ASN A 273 18.62 -18.56 -13.97
C ASN A 273 19.04 -19.94 -13.41
N LYS A 274 18.71 -20.27 -12.17
CA LYS A 274 18.99 -21.59 -11.58
C LYS A 274 18.12 -22.70 -12.16
N GLU A 275 16.84 -22.43 -12.46
CA GLU A 275 15.96 -23.41 -13.11
C GLU A 275 16.34 -23.66 -14.58
N ASN A 276 16.74 -22.61 -15.31
CA ASN A 276 17.21 -22.78 -16.69
C ASN A 276 18.52 -23.57 -16.77
N VAL A 277 19.45 -23.37 -15.82
CA VAL A 277 20.69 -24.18 -15.73
C VAL A 277 20.41 -25.63 -15.33
N LYS A 278 19.38 -25.89 -14.52
CA LYS A 278 18.96 -27.27 -14.17
C LYS A 278 18.24 -27.99 -15.31
N LYS A 279 17.60 -27.28 -16.24
CA LYS A 279 16.97 -27.88 -17.44
C LYS A 279 17.96 -28.16 -18.58
N LEU A 280 19.19 -27.63 -18.48
CA LEU A 280 20.28 -27.82 -19.46
C LEU A 280 21.28 -28.91 -19.02
N LYS A 281 21.04 -29.57 -17.88
CA LYS A 281 21.76 -30.75 -17.40
C LYS A 281 20.83 -31.95 -17.38
#